data_AF-A0A090TQ38-F1
#
_entry.id   AF-A0A090TQ38-F1
#
_cell.length_a   1.000
_cell.length_b   1.000
_cell.length_c   1.000
_cell.angle_alpha   90.00
_cell.angle_beta   90.00
_cell.angle_gamma   90.00
#
_symmetry.space_group_name_H-M   'P 1'
#
loop_
_entity.id
_entity.type
_entity.pdbx_description
1 polymer ?
#
loop_
_entity_poly.entity_id
_entity_poly.type
_entity_poly.pdbx_seq_one_letter_code
_entity_poly.pdbx_strand_id
1 'polypeptide(L)'
;MSKMTDNAKVAVKAQKALMKAELKRSKTAAVLYAATIATFSVAFLAANLAGYLYLVGDAQACHAAMMVGCANLLIGAVPAYLASRLQATEQEQLLVEIRDQASSAITQPFSSGSLDTASVVTPLLNIALKNFRR
;
A
#
# COMPACT_ATOMS: atom_id res chain seq x y z
N MET A 1 25.91 21.53 18.40
CA MET A 1 25.21 20.51 17.59
C MET A 1 23.74 20.86 17.58
N SER A 2 23.17 21.06 16.39
CA SER A 2 21.95 21.84 16.18
C SER A 2 20.69 21.01 16.46
N LYS A 3 19.73 21.58 17.21
CA LYS A 3 18.38 21.01 17.43
C LYS A 3 17.69 20.56 16.12
N MET A 4 18.09 21.18 15.01
CA MET A 4 17.63 20.87 13.65
C MET A 4 18.07 19.48 13.17
N THR A 5 19.29 19.04 13.51
CA THR A 5 19.77 17.68 13.17
C THR A 5 19.08 16.59 14.01
N ASP A 6 18.66 16.89 15.24
CA ASP A 6 17.94 15.94 16.09
C ASP A 6 16.48 15.80 15.64
N ASN A 7 15.81 16.90 15.30
CA ASN A 7 14.45 16.87 14.73
C ASN A 7 14.40 16.13 13.38
N ALA A 8 15.40 16.33 12.52
CA ALA A 8 15.52 15.59 11.26
C ALA A 8 15.71 14.08 11.49
N LYS A 9 16.53 13.68 12.49
CA LYS A 9 16.70 12.26 12.86
C LYS A 9 15.42 11.64 13.40
N VAL A 10 14.63 12.37 14.18
CA VAL A 10 13.34 11.91 14.71
C VAL A 10 12.33 11.71 13.58
N ALA A 11 12.23 12.66 12.64
CA ALA A 11 11.36 12.56 11.47
C ALA A 11 11.70 11.35 10.59
N VAL A 12 13.00 11.09 10.33
CA VAL A 12 13.45 9.93 9.55
C VAL A 12 13.15 8.61 10.27
N LYS A 13 13.31 8.55 11.59
CA LYS A 13 12.93 7.36 12.38
C LYS A 13 11.42 7.10 12.33
N ALA A 14 10.60 8.15 12.43
CA ALA A 14 9.14 8.06 12.32
C ALA A 14 8.72 7.58 10.92
N GLN A 15 9.31 8.13 9.85
CA GLN A 15 9.08 7.65 8.47
C GLN A 15 9.46 6.18 8.29
N LYS A 16 10.60 5.75 8.84
CA LYS A 16 11.03 4.35 8.74
C LYS A 16 10.09 3.40 9.50
N ALA A 17 9.57 3.83 10.65
CA ALA A 17 8.59 3.07 11.41
C ALA A 17 7.25 2.96 10.66
N LEU A 18 6.76 4.07 10.09
CA LEU A 18 5.58 4.11 9.23
C LEU A 18 5.72 3.19 8.03
N MET A 19 6.82 3.31 7.28
CA MET A 19 7.06 2.49 6.09
C MET A 19 7.11 1.00 6.41
N LYS A 20 7.68 0.61 7.56
CA LYS A 20 7.70 -0.79 8.01
C LYS A 20 6.31 -1.30 8.38
N ALA A 21 5.48 -0.46 8.99
CA ALA A 21 4.11 -0.79 9.34
C ALA A 21 3.22 -0.91 8.09
N GLU A 22 3.33 0.05 7.15
CA GLU A 22 2.67 0.00 5.84
C GLU A 22 3.08 -1.24 5.03
N LEU A 23 4.37 -1.59 5.00
CA LEU A 23 4.83 -2.81 4.34
C LEU A 23 4.23 -4.07 4.96
N LYS A 24 4.09 -4.12 6.28
CA LYS A 24 3.47 -5.27 6.96
C LYS A 24 1.99 -5.37 6.59
N ARG A 25 1.25 -4.26 6.63
CA ARG A 25 -0.17 -4.19 6.23
C ARG A 25 -0.37 -4.55 4.76
N SER A 26 0.48 -4.01 3.89
CA SER A 26 0.48 -4.27 2.45
C SER A 26 0.73 -5.75 2.15
N LYS A 27 1.70 -6.37 2.83
CA LYS A 27 1.93 -7.82 2.71
C LYS A 27 0.71 -8.64 3.12
N THR A 28 0.06 -8.32 4.24
CA THR A 28 -1.15 -9.01 4.68
C THR A 28 -2.30 -8.83 3.69
N ALA A 29 -2.52 -7.62 3.18
CA ALA A 29 -3.52 -7.36 2.15
C ALA A 29 -3.22 -8.13 0.86
N ALA A 30 -1.96 -8.15 0.41
CA ALA A 30 -1.52 -8.88 -0.77
C ALA A 30 -1.77 -10.39 -0.65
N VAL A 31 -1.55 -10.98 0.52
CA VAL A 31 -1.85 -12.40 0.78
C VAL A 31 -3.35 -12.67 0.69
N LEU A 32 -4.19 -11.80 1.27
CA LEU A 32 -5.65 -11.94 1.19
C LEU A 32 -6.16 -11.80 -0.25
N TYR A 33 -5.61 -10.85 -1.01
CA TYR A 33 -5.92 -10.72 -2.43
C TYR A 33 -5.43 -11.91 -3.26
N ALA A 34 -4.25 -12.47 -2.95
CA ALA A 34 -3.77 -13.67 -3.62
C ALA A 34 -4.68 -14.88 -3.36
N ALA A 35 -5.15 -15.06 -2.12
CA ALA A 35 -6.13 -16.08 -1.78
C ALA A 35 -7.48 -15.88 -2.49
N THR A 36 -7.91 -14.63 -2.63
CA THR A 36 -9.09 -14.25 -3.41
C THR A 36 -8.90 -14.65 -4.87
N ILE A 37 -7.81 -14.23 -5.52
CA ILE A 37 -7.54 -14.56 -6.91
C ILE A 37 -7.50 -16.08 -7.14
N ALA A 38 -6.87 -16.84 -6.24
CA ALA A 38 -6.80 -18.29 -6.34
C ALA A 38 -8.21 -18.92 -6.31
N THR A 39 -9.06 -18.53 -5.37
CA THR A 39 -10.44 -19.07 -5.24
C THR A 39 -11.31 -18.71 -6.44
N PHE A 40 -11.25 -17.46 -6.91
CA PHE A 40 -11.95 -17.03 -8.12
C PHE A 40 -11.45 -17.74 -9.39
N SER A 41 -10.16 -18.05 -9.47
CA SER A 41 -9.60 -18.80 -10.61
C SER A 41 -10.17 -20.22 -10.69
N VAL A 42 -10.30 -20.90 -9.55
CA VAL A 42 -10.93 -22.23 -9.49
C VAL A 42 -12.42 -22.14 -9.82
N ALA A 43 -13.13 -21.11 -9.35
CA ALA A 43 -14.53 -20.89 -9.72
C ALA A 43 -14.70 -20.71 -11.24
N PHE A 44 -13.79 -19.97 -11.89
CA PHE A 44 -13.80 -19.78 -13.34
C PHE A 44 -13.57 -21.10 -14.10
N LEU A 45 -12.60 -21.91 -13.65
CA LEU A 45 -12.37 -23.25 -14.22
C LEU A 45 -13.59 -24.16 -14.05
N ALA A 46 -14.23 -24.14 -12.87
CA ALA A 46 -15.43 -24.93 -12.60
C ALA A 46 -16.61 -24.50 -13.48
N ALA A 47 -16.79 -23.20 -13.72
CA ALA A 47 -17.81 -22.69 -14.63
C ALA A 47 -17.56 -23.13 -16.08
N ASN A 48 -16.30 -23.10 -16.53
CA ASN A 48 -15.93 -23.58 -17.87
C ASN A 48 -16.19 -25.09 -18.01
N LEU A 49 -15.79 -25.88 -17.00
CA LEU A 49 -16.05 -27.31 -16.95
C LEU A 49 -17.55 -27.64 -16.95
N ALA A 50 -18.36 -26.89 -16.20
CA ALA A 50 -19.81 -27.04 -16.21
C ALA A 50 -20.40 -26.78 -17.61
N GLY A 51 -19.90 -25.76 -18.32
CA GLY A 51 -20.29 -25.48 -19.71
C GLY A 51 -19.96 -26.63 -20.66
N TYR A 52 -18.78 -27.23 -20.53
CA TYR A 52 -18.42 -28.42 -21.31
C TYR A 52 -19.31 -29.62 -20.97
N LEU A 53 -19.53 -29.91 -19.69
CA LEU A 53 -20.34 -31.06 -19.24
C LEU A 53 -21.81 -30.92 -19.64
N TYR A 54 -22.33 -29.70 -19.68
CA TYR A 54 -23.65 -29.40 -20.21
C TYR A 54 -23.76 -29.81 -21.69
N LEU A 55 -22.75 -29.51 -22.50
CA LEU A 55 -22.72 -29.89 -23.93
C LEU A 55 -22.61 -31.41 -24.15
N VAL A 56 -21.91 -32.12 -23.25
CA VAL A 56 -21.76 -33.58 -23.29
C VAL A 56 -23.02 -34.30 -22.78
N GLY A 57 -23.93 -33.59 -22.13
CA GLY A 57 -25.18 -34.15 -21.59
C GLY A 57 -25.04 -34.83 -20.24
N ASP A 58 -23.90 -34.67 -19.55
CA ASP A 58 -23.70 -35.18 -18.20
C ASP A 58 -24.22 -34.18 -17.16
N ALA A 59 -25.51 -34.32 -16.85
CA ALA A 59 -26.20 -33.43 -15.93
C ALA A 59 -25.65 -33.51 -14.48
N GLN A 60 -25.26 -34.69 -14.01
CA GLN A 60 -24.77 -34.87 -12.64
C GLN A 60 -23.44 -34.15 -12.44
N ALA A 61 -22.49 -34.37 -13.34
CA ALA A 61 -21.19 -33.73 -13.26
C ALA A 61 -21.30 -32.20 -13.48
N CYS A 62 -22.20 -31.74 -14.35
CA CYS A 62 -22.48 -30.32 -14.57
C CYS A 62 -22.96 -29.62 -13.29
N HIS A 63 -23.97 -30.18 -12.60
CA HIS A 63 -24.47 -29.63 -11.35
C HIS A 63 -23.38 -29.60 -10.26
N ALA A 64 -22.57 -30.65 -10.16
CA ALA A 64 -21.46 -30.70 -9.22
C ALA A 64 -20.44 -29.58 -9.50
N ALA A 65 -20.05 -29.38 -10.77
CA ALA A 65 -19.13 -28.31 -11.17
C ALA A 65 -19.70 -26.91 -10.88
N MET A 66 -20.99 -26.68 -11.14
CA MET A 66 -21.65 -25.41 -10.80
C MET A 66 -21.65 -25.14 -9.29
N MET A 67 -21.93 -26.16 -8.47
CA MET A 67 -21.93 -26.04 -7.01
C MET A 67 -20.54 -25.73 -6.47
N VAL A 68 -19.50 -26.38 -6.99
CA VAL A 68 -18.09 -26.09 -6.64
C VAL A 68 -17.73 -24.66 -7.03
N GLY A 69 -18.15 -24.21 -8.22
CA GLY A 69 -17.94 -22.83 -8.66
C GLY A 69 -18.58 -21.82 -7.72
N CYS A 70 -19.85 -22.02 -7.37
CA CYS A 70 -20.58 -21.16 -6.44
C CYS A 70 -19.95 -21.14 -5.04
N ALA A 71 -19.56 -22.31 -4.51
CA ALA A 71 -18.90 -22.42 -3.22
C ALA A 71 -17.59 -21.62 -3.19
N ASN A 72 -16.78 -21.71 -4.26
CA ASN A 72 -15.52 -20.97 -4.35
C ASN A 72 -15.72 -19.46 -4.47
N LEU A 73 -16.79 -19.00 -5.13
CA LEU A 73 -17.14 -17.57 -5.14
C LEU A 73 -17.48 -17.06 -3.72
N LEU A 74 -18.24 -17.83 -2.96
CA LEU A 74 -18.58 -17.49 -1.57
C LEU A 74 -17.34 -17.50 -0.67
N ILE A 75 -16.49 -18.52 -0.80
CA ILE A 75 -15.24 -18.63 -0.03
C ILE A 75 -14.30 -17.48 -0.38
N GLY A 76 -14.20 -17.11 -1.66
CA GLY A 76 -13.36 -16.00 -2.13
C GLY A 76 -13.86 -14.62 -1.71
N ALA A 77 -15.16 -14.46 -1.46
CA ALA A 77 -15.73 -13.20 -0.97
C ALA A 77 -15.23 -12.84 0.45
N VAL A 78 -14.96 -13.83 1.29
CA VAL A 78 -14.49 -13.63 2.67
C VAL A 78 -13.12 -12.91 2.74
N PRO A 79 -12.04 -13.42 2.12
CA PRO A 79 -10.75 -12.74 2.12
C PRO A 79 -10.80 -11.39 1.39
N ALA A 80 -11.63 -11.25 0.34
CA ALA A 80 -11.83 -9.97 -0.34
C ALA A 80 -12.45 -8.92 0.60
N TYR A 81 -13.47 -9.31 1.37
CA TYR A 81 -14.09 -8.45 2.36
C TYR A 81 -13.11 -8.07 3.47
N LEU A 82 -12.36 -9.04 4.02
CA LEU A 82 -11.34 -8.78 5.04
C LEU A 82 -10.22 -7.86 4.52
N ALA A 83 -9.78 -8.05 3.27
CA ALA A 83 -8.77 -7.19 2.65
C ALA A 83 -9.25 -5.75 2.54
N SER A 84 -10.52 -5.53 2.20
CA SER A 84 -11.12 -4.19 2.09
C SER A 84 -11.25 -3.46 3.44
N ARG A 85 -11.23 -4.21 4.55
CA ARG A 85 -11.37 -3.69 5.92
C ARG A 85 -10.04 -3.44 6.64
N LEU A 86 -8.89 -3.72 6.01
CA LEU A 86 -7.58 -3.42 6.58
C LEU A 86 -7.34 -1.90 6.63
N GLN A 87 -7.59 -1.30 7.80
CA GLN A 87 -7.35 0.11 8.06
C GLN A 87 -6.00 0.36 8.75
N ALA A 88 -5.59 1.63 8.78
CA ALA A 88 -4.43 2.06 9.55
C ALA A 88 -4.72 1.95 11.05
N THR A 89 -3.72 1.54 11.82
CA THR A 89 -3.86 1.47 13.29
C THR A 89 -3.76 2.87 13.89
N GLU A 90 -4.38 3.17 15.03
CA GLU A 90 -4.24 4.48 15.72
C GLU A 90 -2.78 4.88 15.93
N GLN A 91 -1.89 3.92 16.17
CA GLN A 91 -0.44 4.16 16.28
C GLN A 91 0.20 4.65 14.97
N GLU A 92 -0.30 4.22 13.81
CA GLU A 92 0.15 4.73 12.50
C GLU A 92 -0.35 6.16 12.27
N GLN A 93 -1.57 6.48 12.72
CA GLN A 93 -2.11 7.85 12.64
C GLN A 93 -1.31 8.82 13.52
N LEU A 94 -0.98 8.44 14.75
CA LEU A 94 -0.12 9.23 15.63
C LEU A 94 1.28 9.45 15.06
N LEU A 95 1.86 8.44 14.40
CA LEU A 95 3.16 8.60 13.72
C LEU A 95 3.09 9.54 12.51
N VAL A 96 1.97 9.56 11.79
CA VAL A 96 1.70 10.54 10.73
C VAL A 96 1.62 11.95 11.31
N GLU A 97 0.90 12.13 12.41
CA GLU A 97 0.81 13.43 13.09
C GLU A 97 2.18 13.90 13.61
N ILE A 98 2.98 13.03 14.21
CA ILE A 98 4.35 13.36 14.66
C ILE A 98 5.23 13.76 13.48
N ARG A 99 5.12 13.07 12.34
CA ARG A 99 5.83 13.44 11.11
C ARG A 99 5.41 14.82 10.61
N ASP A 100 4.11 15.10 10.62
CA ASP A 100 3.55 16.36 10.11
C ASP A 100 3.86 17.54 11.06
N GLN A 101 3.87 17.31 12.37
CA GLN A 101 4.35 18.26 13.37
C GLN A 101 5.87 18.50 13.28
N ALA A 102 6.67 17.45 13.08
CA ALA A 102 8.12 17.59 12.93
C ALA A 102 8.52 18.28 11.61
N SER A 103 7.78 18.05 10.52
CA SER A 103 8.02 18.69 9.23
C SER A 103 7.54 20.15 9.19
N SER A 104 6.42 20.47 9.84
CA SER A 104 5.99 21.87 10.04
C SER A 104 6.98 22.66 10.92
N ALA A 105 7.54 22.04 11.96
CA ALA A 105 8.59 22.66 12.78
C ALA A 105 9.91 22.90 12.03
N ILE A 106 10.18 22.17 10.93
CA ILE A 106 11.34 22.38 10.05
C ILE A 106 11.07 23.47 9.00
N THR A 107 9.82 23.68 8.59
CA THR A 107 9.45 24.72 7.61
C THR A 107 9.20 26.08 8.23
N GLN A 108 8.67 26.15 9.47
CA GLN A 108 8.47 27.42 10.17
C GLN A 108 9.73 28.29 10.40
N PRO A 109 10.95 27.78 10.67
CA PRO A 109 12.13 28.63 10.81
C PRO A 109 12.55 29.36 9.52
N PHE A 110 11.93 29.06 8.38
CA PHE A 110 12.16 29.75 7.10
C PHE A 110 11.03 30.70 6.68
N SER A 111 9.91 30.75 7.42
CA SER A 111 8.75 31.59 7.05
C SER A 111 8.75 32.99 7.66
N SER A 112 9.66 33.28 8.59
CA SER A 112 9.73 34.58 9.30
C SER A 112 10.82 35.51 8.76
N GLY A 113 11.23 35.36 7.51
CA GLY A 113 12.10 36.30 6.82
C GLY A 113 11.85 36.26 5.33
N SER A 114 11.46 37.39 4.75
CA SER A 114 11.40 37.58 3.30
C SER A 114 12.78 37.26 2.71
N LEU A 115 12.96 36.06 2.20
CA LEU A 115 14.18 35.64 1.53
C LEU A 115 13.80 35.22 0.12
N ASP A 116 14.18 36.09 -0.81
CA ASP A 116 14.07 35.93 -2.25
C ASP A 116 14.34 34.49 -2.68
N THR A 117 13.31 33.86 -3.23
CA THR A 117 13.31 32.53 -3.84
C THR A 117 14.41 32.37 -4.90
N ALA A 118 14.98 33.47 -5.40
CA ALA A 118 16.09 33.51 -6.33
C ALA A 118 17.47 33.18 -5.70
N SER A 119 17.65 33.35 -4.39
CA SER A 119 18.96 33.16 -3.72
C SER A 119 19.26 31.70 -3.37
N VAL A 120 18.22 30.90 -3.07
CA VAL A 120 18.37 29.50 -2.62
C VAL A 120 18.55 28.51 -3.79
N VAL A 121 18.03 28.84 -4.97
CA VAL A 121 18.14 27.98 -6.17
C VAL A 121 19.56 27.93 -6.70
N THR A 122 20.29 29.04 -6.67
CA THR A 122 21.65 29.18 -7.22
C THR A 122 22.70 28.27 -6.55
N PRO A 123 22.78 28.13 -5.21
CA PRO A 123 23.73 27.21 -4.58
C PRO A 123 23.34 25.73 -4.78
N LEU A 124 22.04 25.39 -4.82
CA LEU A 124 21.60 24.01 -5.07
C LEU A 124 21.86 23.57 -6.52
N LEU A 125 21.66 24.47 -7.49
CA LEU A 125 22.00 24.22 -8.89
C LEU A 125 23.52 24.04 -9.06
N ASN A 126 24.33 24.81 -8.34
CA ASN A 126 25.78 24.72 -8.40
C ASN A 126 26.32 23.40 -7.76
N ILE A 127 25.68 22.92 -6.70
CA ILE A 127 26.01 21.61 -6.09
C ILE A 127 25.59 20.46 -7.01
N ALA A 128 24.41 20.56 -7.64
CA ALA A 128 23.94 19.56 -8.60
C ALA A 128 24.82 19.48 -9.85
N LEU A 129 25.20 20.63 -10.43
CA LEU A 129 26.10 20.71 -11.59
C LEU A 129 27.51 20.19 -11.28
N LYS A 130 28.00 20.37 -10.04
CA LYS A 130 29.33 19.89 -9.64
C LYS A 130 29.39 18.36 -9.47
N ASN A 131 28.27 17.72 -9.13
CA ASN A 131 28.16 16.25 -9.05
C ASN A 131 27.88 15.58 -10.40
N PHE A 132 27.34 16.29 -11.39
CA PHE A 132 27.08 15.75 -12.73
C PHE A 132 28.29 15.82 -13.68
N ARG A 133 29.38 16.49 -13.28
CA ARG A 133 30.58 16.73 -14.11
C ARG A 133 31.81 15.89 -13.70
N ARG A 134 31.60 14.88 -12.84
CA ARG A 134 32.52 13.75 -12.62
C ARG A 134 31.93 12.51 -13.28
#